data_AF-A0A7C5LYZ6-F1
#
_entry.id   AF-A0A7C5LYZ6-F1
#
_cell.length_a   1.000
_cell.length_b   1.000
_cell.length_c   1.000
_cell.angle_alpha   90.00
_cell.angle_beta   90.00
_cell.angle_gamma   90.00
#
_symmetry.space_group_name_H-M   'P 1'
#
loop_
_entity.id
_entity.type
_entity.pdbx_description
1 polymer ?
#
loop_
_entity_poly.entity_id
_entity_poly.type
_entity_poly.pdbx_seq_one_letter_code
_entity_poly.pdbx_strand_id
1 'polypeptide(L)'
;MKTSLTLLLACLLYIGARAQNTGIAVQGIARDADKSAIVNETMTFTFEIQAVSNSQSYYKEDVTIKTDAYGVFSHIVGTGNMLAGSGDFLDIPFYQEPMKLIITV
;
A
#
# COMPACT_ATOMS: atom_id res chain seq x y z
N MET A 1 -27.75 -10.81 31.39
CA MET A 1 -27.69 -11.51 30.10
C MET A 1 -27.78 -10.57 28.90
N LYS A 2 -28.75 -9.63 28.87
CA LYS A 2 -28.92 -8.68 27.75
C LYS A 2 -27.72 -7.73 27.57
N THR A 3 -27.18 -7.19 28.68
CA THR A 3 -26.04 -6.25 28.66
C THR A 3 -24.73 -6.88 28.18
N SER A 4 -24.43 -8.14 28.58
CA SER A 4 -23.27 -8.87 28.04
C SER A 4 -23.38 -9.15 26.55
N LEU A 5 -24.58 -9.44 26.06
CA LEU A 5 -24.80 -9.70 24.63
C LEU A 5 -24.67 -8.41 23.80
N THR A 6 -25.15 -7.28 24.32
CA THR A 6 -24.96 -5.97 23.68
C THR A 6 -23.48 -5.57 23.64
N LEU A 7 -22.73 -5.82 24.72
CA LEU A 7 -21.29 -5.53 24.77
C LEU A 7 -20.50 -6.41 23.78
N LEU A 8 -20.81 -7.71 23.72
CA LEU A 8 -20.20 -8.63 22.76
C LEU A 8 -20.47 -8.21 21.31
N LEU A 9 -21.72 -7.84 21.01
CA LEU A 9 -22.10 -7.35 19.69
C LEU A 9 -21.37 -6.04 19.32
N ALA A 10 -21.23 -5.11 20.28
CA ALA A 10 -20.46 -3.88 20.08
C ALA A 10 -18.98 -4.15 19.80
N CYS A 11 -18.36 -5.10 20.51
CA CYS A 11 -16.98 -5.52 20.23
C CYS A 11 -16.82 -6.16 18.85
N LEU A 12 -17.75 -7.02 18.43
CA LEU A 12 -17.71 -7.66 17.11
C LEU A 12 -17.85 -6.64 15.97
N LEU A 13 -18.71 -5.64 16.13
CA LEU A 13 -18.86 -4.54 15.17
C LEU A 13 -17.61 -3.65 15.12
N TYR A 14 -16.97 -3.39 16.26
CA TYR A 14 -15.72 -2.62 16.32
C TYR A 14 -14.57 -3.33 15.60
N ILE A 15 -14.44 -4.65 15.77
CA ILE A 15 -13.42 -5.45 15.07
C ILE A 15 -13.70 -5.49 13.56
N GLY A 16 -14.97 -5.66 13.16
CA GLY A 16 -15.37 -5.64 11.75
C GLY A 16 -15.11 -4.30 11.05
N ALA A 17 -15.24 -3.17 11.76
CA ALA A 17 -14.92 -1.85 11.21
C ALA A 17 -13.41 -1.65 10.95
N ARG A 18 -12.54 -2.35 11.68
CA ARG A 18 -11.08 -2.34 11.47
C ARG A 18 -10.62 -3.26 10.33
N ALA A 19 -11.48 -4.16 9.86
CA ALA A 19 -11.17 -5.10 8.78
C ALA A 19 -11.19 -4.48 7.38
N GLN A 20 -11.65 -3.23 7.23
CA GLN A 20 -11.54 -2.47 5.98
C GLN A 20 -10.11 -1.91 5.84
N ASN A 21 -9.11 -2.79 5.80
CA ASN A 21 -7.73 -2.45 5.45
C ASN A 21 -7.65 -2.25 3.93
N THR A 22 -8.23 -1.15 3.43
CA THR A 22 -8.20 -0.84 2.00
C THR A 22 -6.92 -0.09 1.69
N GLY A 23 -5.92 -0.81 1.19
CA GLY A 23 -4.71 -0.21 0.63
C GLY A 23 -4.98 0.64 -0.62
N ILE A 24 -3.93 1.21 -1.20
CA ILE A 24 -4.03 1.99 -2.45
C ILE A 24 -3.74 1.07 -3.64
N ALA A 25 -4.72 0.86 -4.51
CA ALA A 25 -4.51 0.12 -5.75
C ALA A 25 -3.67 0.94 -6.74
N VAL A 26 -2.60 0.34 -7.25
CA VAL A 26 -1.67 0.95 -8.21
C VAL A 26 -1.49 0.00 -9.38
N GLN A 27 -1.50 0.55 -10.59
CA GLN A 27 -1.17 -0.17 -11.81
C GLN A 27 -0.29 0.71 -12.71
N GLY A 28 0.71 0.11 -13.35
CA GLY A 28 1.60 0.78 -14.27
C GLY A 28 2.13 -0.16 -15.35
N ILE A 29 2.85 0.41 -16.32
CA ILE A 29 3.54 -0.34 -17.38
C ILE A 29 5.04 -0.09 -17.20
N ALA A 30 5.80 -1.15 -16.93
CA ALA A 30 7.25 -1.09 -16.87
C ALA A 30 7.81 -0.94 -18.29
N ARG A 31 8.71 0.03 -18.47
CA ARG A 31 9.36 0.32 -19.75
C ARG A 31 10.87 0.43 -19.58
N ASP A 32 11.61 -0.01 -20.59
CA ASP A 32 13.06 0.15 -20.65
C ASP A 32 13.46 1.55 -21.16
N ALA A 33 14.76 1.77 -21.33
CA ALA A 33 15.32 3.03 -21.81
C ALA A 33 14.88 3.38 -23.25
N ASP A 34 14.53 2.38 -24.06
CA ASP A 34 14.02 2.54 -25.42
C ASP A 34 12.49 2.70 -25.47
N LYS A 35 11.85 2.81 -24.29
CA LYS A 35 10.40 2.92 -24.09
C LYS A 35 9.63 1.65 -24.47
N SER A 36 10.31 0.52 -24.69
CA SER A 36 9.67 -0.77 -24.93
C SER A 36 9.15 -1.35 -23.62
N ALA A 37 8.05 -2.13 -23.70
CA ALA A 37 7.47 -2.75 -22.51
C ALA A 37 8.39 -3.86 -21.98
N ILE A 38 8.63 -3.87 -20.68
CA ILE A 38 9.38 -4.93 -19.99
C ILE A 38 8.40 -6.05 -19.67
N VAL A 39 8.34 -7.07 -20.54
CA VAL A 39 7.31 -8.13 -20.48
C VAL A 39 7.80 -9.39 -19.77
N ASN A 40 6.91 -10.04 -19.01
CA ASN A 40 7.19 -11.32 -18.32
C ASN A 40 8.43 -11.31 -17.42
N GLU A 41 8.83 -10.15 -16.91
CA GLU A 41 10.03 -9.97 -16.10
C GLU A 41 9.67 -9.83 -14.63
N THR A 42 10.46 -10.46 -13.77
CA THR A 42 10.28 -10.35 -12.32
C THR A 42 11.07 -9.14 -11.82
N MET A 43 10.37 -8.16 -11.26
CA MET A 43 10.93 -6.88 -10.84
C MET A 43 10.54 -6.60 -9.39
N THR A 44 11.43 -6.00 -8.62
CA THR A 44 11.13 -5.55 -7.25
C THR A 44 10.74 -4.09 -7.28
N PHE A 45 9.55 -3.78 -6.80
CA PHE A 45 9.05 -2.42 -6.67
C PHE A 45 9.08 -2.03 -5.19
N THR A 46 9.58 -0.83 -4.92
CA THR A 46 9.46 -0.19 -3.61
C THR A 46 8.41 0.90 -3.69
N PHE A 47 7.44 0.85 -2.79
CA PHE A 47 6.38 1.85 -2.64
C PHE A 47 6.62 2.63 -1.36
N GLU A 48 6.62 3.95 -1.44
CA GLU A 48 6.86 4.83 -0.30
C GLU A 48 5.86 5.98 -0.26
N ILE A 49 5.24 6.21 0.89
CA ILE A 49 4.33 7.33 1.12
C ILE A 49 5.05 8.37 1.98
N GLN A 50 5.19 9.58 1.44
CA GLN A 50 5.85 10.70 2.08
C GLN A 50 4.92 11.90 2.20
N ALA A 51 5.15 12.75 3.20
CA ALA A 51 4.59 14.09 3.20
C ALA A 51 5.13 14.92 2.04
N VAL A 52 4.24 15.67 1.37
CA VAL A 52 4.64 16.59 0.30
C VAL A 52 5.45 17.75 0.86
N SER A 53 5.17 18.17 2.10
CA SER A 53 5.75 19.35 2.76
C SER A 53 7.26 19.22 3.03
N ASN A 54 7.71 18.07 3.51
CA ASN A 54 9.07 17.85 4.01
C ASN A 54 9.70 16.52 3.57
N SER A 55 9.01 15.73 2.74
CA SER A 55 9.45 14.39 2.32
C SER A 55 9.69 13.41 3.49
N GLN A 56 9.10 13.64 4.66
CA GLN A 56 9.08 12.67 5.75
C GLN A 56 8.38 11.40 5.28
N SER A 57 9.06 10.27 5.42
CA SER A 57 8.52 8.94 5.11
C SER A 57 7.57 8.49 6.22
N TYR A 58 6.37 8.10 5.86
CA TYR A 58 5.36 7.55 6.80
C TYR A 58 5.14 6.06 6.58
N TYR A 59 5.31 5.58 5.35
CA TYR A 59 5.12 4.18 5.01
C TYR A 59 6.05 3.77 3.88
N LYS A 60 6.62 2.57 3.97
CA LYS A 60 7.49 1.99 2.96
C LYS A 60 7.38 0.48 2.92
N GLU A 61 7.14 -0.07 1.74
CA GLU A 61 7.08 -1.50 1.49
C GLU A 61 7.81 -1.86 0.19
N ASP A 62 8.21 -3.12 0.06
CA ASP A 62 8.65 -3.69 -1.21
C ASP A 62 7.86 -4.95 -1.57
N VAL A 63 7.77 -5.19 -2.88
CA VAL A 63 7.13 -6.39 -3.42
C VAL A 63 7.78 -6.76 -4.75
N THR A 64 7.97 -8.05 -4.94
CA THR A 64 8.45 -8.61 -6.21
C THR A 64 7.25 -9.01 -7.06
N ILE A 65 7.11 -8.40 -8.24
CA ILE A 65 5.99 -8.58 -9.17
C ILE A 65 6.55 -9.03 -10.52
N LYS A 66 5.93 -10.05 -11.11
CA LYS A 66 6.19 -10.41 -12.51
C LYS A 66 5.27 -9.59 -13.42
N THR A 67 5.83 -8.82 -14.33
CA THR A 67 5.04 -8.10 -15.33
C THR A 67 4.32 -9.06 -16.29
N ASP A 68 3.20 -8.62 -16.85
CA ASP A 68 2.45 -9.43 -17.82
C ASP A 68 3.05 -9.36 -19.24
N ALA A 69 2.34 -9.94 -20.22
CA ALA A 69 2.73 -9.93 -21.63
C ALA A 69 2.70 -8.54 -22.30
N TYR A 70 2.22 -7.51 -21.61
CA TYR A 70 2.17 -6.12 -22.04
C TYR A 70 3.03 -5.20 -21.15
N GLY A 71 3.77 -5.77 -20.20
CA GLY A 71 4.62 -5.05 -19.25
C GLY A 71 3.86 -4.44 -18.08
N VAL A 72 2.61 -4.83 -17.85
CA VAL A 72 1.78 -4.31 -16.76
C VAL A 72 2.19 -4.94 -15.44
N PHE A 73 2.29 -4.11 -14.39
CA PHE A 73 2.32 -4.54 -13.00
C PHE A 73 1.13 -3.93 -12.25
N SER A 74 0.63 -4.63 -11.23
CA SER A 74 -0.43 -4.14 -10.35
C SER A 74 -0.16 -4.56 -8.91
N HIS A 75 -0.44 -3.67 -7.96
CA HIS A 75 -0.24 -3.92 -6.55
C HIS A 75 -1.22 -3.12 -5.69
N ILE A 76 -1.48 -3.59 -4.47
CA ILE A 76 -2.25 -2.85 -3.46
C ILE A 76 -1.26 -2.41 -2.38
N VAL A 77 -0.91 -1.12 -2.37
CA VAL A 77 0.00 -0.56 -1.37
C VAL A 77 -0.60 -0.69 0.02
N GLY A 78 0.16 -1.21 0.98
CA GLY A 78 -0.35 -1.61 2.30
C GLY A 78 -0.44 -3.14 2.48
N THR A 79 -0.04 -3.92 1.47
CA THR A 79 -0.09 -5.39 1.48
C THR A 79 1.24 -6.06 1.14
N GLY A 80 2.29 -5.27 0.84
CA GLY A 80 3.63 -5.75 0.54
C GLY A 80 4.43 -6.09 1.80
N ASN A 81 5.73 -6.32 1.63
CA ASN A 81 6.64 -6.53 2.75
C ASN A 81 7.05 -5.16 3.30
N MET A 82 6.59 -4.84 4.50
CA MET A 82 6.94 -3.57 5.14
C MET A 82 8.45 -3.51 5.45
N LEU A 83 9.10 -2.43 5.05
CA LEU A 83 10.53 -2.24 5.30
C LEU A 83 10.80 -1.75 6.73
N ALA A 84 11.98 -2.09 7.26
CA ALA A 84 12.36 -1.72 8.62
C ALA A 84 12.38 -0.20 8.81
N GLY A 85 11.76 0.29 9.88
CA GLY A 85 11.62 1.72 10.17
C GLY A 85 10.44 2.42 9.48
N SER A 86 9.63 1.68 8.70
CA SER A 86 8.33 2.15 8.22
C SER A 86 7.29 2.18 9.35
N GLY A 87 6.36 3.15 9.29
CA GLY A 87 5.11 3.10 10.07
C GLY A 87 4.12 2.09 9.51
N ASP A 88 2.99 1.90 10.19
CA ASP A 88 1.85 1.12 9.68
C ASP A 88 1.11 1.93 8.60
N PHE A 89 0.58 1.25 7.57
CA PHE A 89 -0.22 1.89 6.54
C PHE A 89 -1.46 2.59 7.13
N LEU A 90 -2.04 2.03 8.19
CA LEU A 90 -3.22 2.58 8.87
C LEU A 90 -2.92 3.86 9.67
N ASP A 91 -1.66 4.11 10.00
CA ASP A 91 -1.24 5.26 10.80
C ASP A 91 -0.85 6.46 9.93
N ILE A 92 -0.91 6.34 8.59
CA ILE A 92 -0.58 7.42 7.67
C ILE A 92 -1.60 8.57 7.83
N PRO A 93 -1.16 9.81 8.12
CA PRO A 93 -2.06 10.92 8.39
C PRO A 93 -2.57 11.61 7.10
N PHE A 94 -3.24 10.86 6.21
CA PHE A 94 -3.77 11.37 4.93
C PHE A 94 -4.67 12.61 5.04
N TYR A 95 -5.30 12.83 6.20
CA TYR A 95 -6.21 13.96 6.45
C TYR A 95 -5.52 15.19 7.07
N GLN A 96 -4.27 15.06 7.53
CA GLN A 96 -3.57 16.15 8.24
C GLN A 96 -2.71 16.99 7.29
N GLU A 97 -2.05 16.35 6.33
CA GLU A 97 -1.25 17.03 5.31
C GLU A 97 -1.27 16.26 3.98
N PRO A 98 -0.96 16.92 2.85
CA PRO A 98 -0.88 16.24 1.56
C PRO A 98 0.24 15.20 1.53
N MET A 99 -0.09 14.01 1.03
CA MET A 99 0.85 12.89 0.86
C MET A 99 1.15 12.65 -0.61
N LYS A 100 2.34 12.12 -0.90
CA LYS A 100 2.75 11.62 -2.22
C LYS A 100 3.15 10.16 -2.13
N LEU A 101 2.75 9.37 -3.12
CA LEU A 101 3.24 8.02 -3.34
C LEU A 101 4.44 8.08 -4.31
N ILE A 102 5.54 7.48 -3.91
CA ILE A 102 6.76 7.30 -4.70
C ILE A 102 6.90 5.82 -5.00
N ILE A 103 7.19 5.51 -6.27
CA ILE A 103 7.41 4.16 -6.75
C ILE A 103 8.83 4.12 -7.31
N THR A 104 9.62 3.17 -6.85
CA THR A 104 10.99 2.93 -7.34
C THR A 104 11.14 1.47 -7.74
N VAL A 105 11.96 1.22 -8.75
CA VAL A 105 12.31 -0.10 -9.27
C VAL A 105 13.81 -0.29 -9.10
#